data_AF-A0A011U3R7-F1
#
_entry.id   AF-A0A011U3R7-F1
#
_cell.length_a   1.000
_cell.length_b   1.000
_cell.length_c   1.000
_cell.angle_alpha   90.00
_cell.angle_beta   90.00
_cell.angle_gamma   90.00
#
_symmetry.space_group_name_H-M   'P 1'
#
loop_
_entity.id
_entity.type
_entity.pdbx_description
1 polymer ?
#
loop_
_entity_poly.entity_id
_entity_poly.type
_entity_poly.pdbx_seq_one_letter_code
_entity_poly.pdbx_strand_id
1 'polypeptide(L)'
;MAAGRVSFGRVLHGEWIKFVTLRSNLPVFGAVVAGLGVMGMLPAIAARADSGLSAGVAAQDVLGSMSWAQLLVAIPAVVFLASEYTSGSARVTFLAVPTRIPVLLGKQLAVAMPAAVAGVAGAAVAFGGNALLLDAPPEAWVAVRAVAGAGL
;
A
#
# COMPACT_ATOMS: atom_id res chain seq x y z
N MET A 1 -0.33 -39.17 18.54
CA MET A 1 -0.03 -37.72 18.58
C MET A 1 -1.00 -37.03 17.63
N ALA A 2 -1.87 -36.14 18.11
CA ALA A 2 -2.80 -35.42 17.24
C ALA A 2 -2.00 -34.43 16.38
N ALA A 3 -1.83 -34.74 15.09
CA ALA A 3 -1.30 -33.78 14.13
C ALA A 3 -2.19 -32.54 14.16
N GLY A 4 -1.68 -31.43 14.70
CA GLY A 4 -2.46 -30.21 14.84
C GLY A 4 -2.94 -29.76 13.46
N ARG A 5 -4.26 -29.80 13.24
CA ARG A 5 -4.86 -29.43 11.95
C ARG A 5 -4.34 -28.05 11.54
N VAL A 6 -3.80 -27.96 10.33
CA VAL A 6 -3.40 -26.67 9.74
C VAL A 6 -4.66 -25.84 9.57
N SER A 7 -4.76 -24.75 10.32
CA SER A 7 -5.87 -23.80 10.22
C SER A 7 -5.47 -22.59 9.39
N PHE A 8 -6.45 -21.91 8.79
CA PHE A 8 -6.22 -20.69 8.01
C PHE A 8 -5.44 -19.63 8.80
N GLY A 9 -5.77 -19.43 10.08
CA GLY A 9 -5.06 -18.47 10.94
C GLY A 9 -3.58 -18.80 11.13
N ARG A 10 -3.20 -20.09 11.19
CA ARG A 10 -1.78 -20.49 11.27
C ARG A 10 -1.05 -20.21 9.95
N VAL A 11 -1.72 -20.42 8.82
CA VAL A 11 -1.17 -20.10 7.50
C VAL A 11 -0.95 -18.59 7.37
N LEU A 12 -1.96 -17.77 7.70
CA LEU A 12 -1.85 -16.32 7.67
C LEU A 12 -0.75 -15.79 8.60
N HIS A 13 -0.63 -16.34 9.82
CA HIS A 13 0.43 -15.97 10.74
C HIS A 13 1.83 -16.31 10.18
N GLY A 14 1.98 -17.46 9.53
CA GLY A 14 3.22 -17.83 8.85
C GLY A 14 3.59 -16.85 7.74
N GLU A 15 2.63 -16.47 6.90
CA GLU A 15 2.84 -15.46 5.85
C GLU A 15 3.18 -14.08 6.42
N TRP A 16 2.52 -13.68 7.52
CA TRP A 16 2.80 -12.43 8.21
C TRP A 16 4.23 -12.37 8.78
N ILE A 17 4.69 -13.45 9.40
CA ILE A 17 6.08 -13.54 9.90
C ILE A 17 7.06 -13.39 8.73
N LYS A 18 6.84 -14.06 7.59
CA LYS A 18 7.70 -13.90 6.40
C LYS A 18 7.79 -12.44 5.98
N PHE A 19 6.65 -11.75 5.92
CA PHE A 19 6.60 -10.34 5.56
C PHE A 19 7.38 -9.43 6.51
N VAL A 20 7.17 -9.58 7.83
CA VAL A 20 7.77 -8.71 8.85
C VAL A 20 9.25 -9.02 9.08
N THR A 21 9.66 -10.29 8.97
CA THR A 21 11.06 -10.71 9.17
C THR A 21 11.99 -10.28 8.04
N LEU A 22 11.45 -10.01 6.85
CA LEU A 22 12.22 -9.50 5.73
C LEU A 22 12.56 -8.03 5.99
N ARG A 23 13.75 -7.78 6.56
CA ARG A 23 14.18 -6.44 7.02
C ARG A 23 14.11 -5.36 5.93
N SER A 24 14.19 -5.73 4.66
CA SER A 24 14.07 -4.83 3.52
C SER A 24 12.64 -4.34 3.27
N ASN A 25 11.60 -5.05 3.71
CA ASN A 25 10.21 -4.63 3.48
C ASN A 25 9.88 -3.33 4.22
N LEU A 26 10.32 -3.19 5.46
CA LEU A 26 9.97 -2.02 6.28
C LEU A 26 10.46 -0.69 5.68
N PRO A 27 11.75 -0.51 5.32
CA PRO A 27 12.20 0.72 4.67
C PRO A 27 11.60 0.91 3.27
N VAL A 28 11.35 -0.18 2.52
CA VAL A 28 10.71 -0.10 1.20
C VAL A 28 9.29 0.43 1.30
N PHE A 29 8.46 -0.13 2.18
CA PHE A 29 7.10 0.39 2.41
C PHE A 29 7.10 1.80 3.00
N GLY A 30 8.09 2.15 3.83
CA GLY A 30 8.30 3.53 4.27
C GLY A 30 8.58 4.48 3.09
N ALA A 31 9.43 4.07 2.15
CA ALA A 31 9.70 4.83 0.93
C ALA A 31 8.47 4.94 0.02
N VAL A 32 7.63 3.90 -0.04
CA VAL A 32 6.33 3.97 -0.75
C VAL A 32 5.43 5.03 -0.14
N VAL A 33 5.24 5.02 1.19
CA VAL A 33 4.41 6.03 1.88
C VAL A 33 4.93 7.44 1.61
N ALA A 34 6.25 7.64 1.70
CA ALA A 34 6.87 8.93 1.40
C ALA A 34 6.66 9.34 -0.07
N GLY A 35 6.86 8.41 -1.01
CA GLY A 35 6.68 8.66 -2.44
C GLY A 35 5.22 8.99 -2.81
N LEU A 36 4.25 8.27 -2.22
CA LEU A 36 2.82 8.56 -2.35
C LEU A 36 2.49 9.96 -1.81
N GLY A 37 3.02 10.32 -0.64
CA GLY A 37 2.84 11.63 -0.04
C GLY A 37 3.37 12.75 -0.94
N VAL A 38 4.61 12.61 -1.43
CA VAL A 38 5.24 13.59 -2.33
C VAL A 38 4.46 13.72 -3.65
N MET A 39 4.16 12.61 -4.31
CA MET A 39 3.39 12.59 -5.57
C MET A 39 1.99 13.21 -5.41
N GLY A 40 1.31 12.92 -4.29
CA GLY A 40 0.00 13.48 -3.99
C GLY A 40 0.04 14.98 -3.65
N MET A 41 1.18 15.53 -3.23
CA MET A 41 1.36 16.96 -2.95
C MET A 41 1.80 17.78 -4.18
N LEU A 42 2.26 17.15 -5.26
CA LEU A 42 2.75 17.85 -6.46
C LEU A 42 1.78 18.91 -7.00
N PRO A 43 0.46 18.68 -7.06
CA PRO A 43 -0.46 19.69 -7.59
C PRO A 43 -0.58 20.94 -6.72
N ALA A 44 -0.60 20.81 -5.39
CA ALA A 44 -0.56 21.96 -4.49
C ALA A 44 0.78 22.72 -4.60
N ILE A 45 1.89 22.00 -4.74
CA ILE A 45 3.21 22.61 -4.95
C ILE A 45 3.21 23.42 -6.26
N ALA A 46 2.67 22.85 -7.34
CA ALA A 46 2.54 23.53 -8.62
C ALA A 46 1.61 24.76 -8.53
N ALA A 47 0.47 24.64 -7.85
CA ALA A 47 -0.48 25.74 -7.66
C ALA A 47 0.09 26.90 -6.83
N ARG A 48 0.98 26.64 -5.87
CA ARG A 48 1.70 27.71 -5.16
C ARG A 48 2.79 28.37 -6.00
N ALA A 49 3.42 27.60 -6.90
CA ALA A 49 4.47 28.11 -7.77
C ALA A 49 3.92 28.97 -8.92
N ASP A 50 2.69 28.72 -9.36
CA ASP A 50 2.05 29.41 -10.47
C ASP A 50 0.78 30.14 -10.02
N SER A 51 0.81 31.48 -9.99
CA SER A 51 -0.25 32.33 -9.42
C SER A 51 -1.60 32.28 -10.17
N GLY A 52 -1.67 31.53 -11.27
CA GLY A 52 -2.89 31.37 -12.10
C GLY A 52 -3.68 30.07 -11.84
N LEU A 53 -3.14 29.12 -11.08
CA LEU A 53 -3.81 27.84 -10.81
C LEU A 53 -4.81 27.99 -9.66
N SER A 54 -6.11 27.81 -9.96
CA SER A 54 -7.14 27.86 -8.92
C SER A 54 -7.10 26.61 -8.03
N ALA A 55 -7.44 26.76 -6.74
CA ALA A 55 -7.44 25.67 -5.77
C ALA A 55 -8.33 24.48 -6.19
N GLY A 56 -9.39 24.72 -6.97
CA GLY A 56 -10.28 23.69 -7.49
C GLY A 56 -9.64 22.81 -8.58
N VAL A 57 -8.79 23.38 -9.44
CA VAL A 57 -8.04 22.62 -10.46
C VAL A 57 -6.97 21.75 -9.79
N ALA A 58 -6.28 22.30 -8.79
CA ALA A 58 -5.30 21.56 -8.01
C ALA A 58 -5.90 20.29 -7.35
N ALA A 59 -7.12 20.36 -6.82
CA ALA A 59 -7.78 19.21 -6.18
C ALA A 59 -8.10 18.06 -7.15
N GLN A 60 -8.46 18.35 -8.39
CA GLN A 60 -8.69 17.32 -9.42
C GLN A 60 -7.37 16.68 -9.85
N ASP A 61 -6.31 17.48 -9.96
CA ASP A 61 -4.97 17.00 -10.29
C ASP A 61 -4.36 16.13 -9.19
N VAL A 62 -4.74 16.32 -7.91
CA VAL A 62 -4.34 15.44 -6.79
C VAL A 62 -4.85 14.02 -6.99
N LEU A 63 -6.09 13.85 -7.43
CA LEU A 63 -6.63 12.51 -7.71
C LEU A 63 -5.92 11.85 -8.90
N GLY A 64 -5.60 12.65 -9.93
CA GLY A 64 -4.82 12.18 -11.08
C GLY A 64 -3.40 11.74 -10.71
N SER A 65 -2.69 12.54 -9.90
CA SER A 65 -1.33 12.20 -9.47
C SER A 65 -1.31 10.98 -8.54
N MET A 66 -2.32 10.84 -7.66
CA MET A 66 -2.46 9.69 -6.77
C MET A 66 -2.63 8.38 -7.54
N SER A 67 -3.36 8.42 -8.66
CA SER A 67 -3.59 7.25 -9.54
C SER A 67 -2.28 6.69 -10.09
N TRP A 68 -1.37 7.57 -10.51
CA TRP A 68 -0.03 7.18 -10.96
C TRP A 68 0.85 6.71 -9.81
N ALA A 69 0.70 7.31 -8.64
CA ALA A 69 1.49 6.97 -7.46
C ALA A 69 1.21 5.54 -6.95
N GLN A 70 0.05 4.93 -7.26
CA GLN A 70 -0.28 3.54 -6.92
C GLN A 70 0.72 2.52 -7.47
N LEU A 71 1.44 2.84 -8.56
CA LEU A 71 2.52 1.99 -9.07
C LEU A 71 3.63 1.75 -8.04
N LEU A 72 3.87 2.72 -7.14
CA LEU A 72 4.85 2.58 -6.05
C LEU A 72 4.47 1.47 -5.07
N VAL A 73 3.17 1.19 -4.89
CA VAL A 73 2.68 0.11 -4.03
C VAL A 73 2.78 -1.24 -4.76
N ALA A 74 2.46 -1.26 -6.06
CA ALA A 74 2.45 -2.47 -6.87
C ALA A 74 3.84 -3.12 -7.00
N ILE A 75 4.89 -2.31 -7.18
CA ILE A 75 6.27 -2.80 -7.35
C ILE A 75 6.74 -3.68 -6.19
N PRO A 76 6.77 -3.23 -4.93
CA PRO A 76 7.21 -4.05 -3.81
C PRO A 76 6.27 -5.23 -3.52
N ALA A 77 4.98 -5.10 -3.80
CA ALA A 77 4.04 -6.23 -3.69
C ALA A 77 4.43 -7.38 -4.64
N VAL A 78 4.75 -7.07 -5.90
CA VAL A 78 5.19 -8.06 -6.89
C VAL A 78 6.57 -8.62 -6.54
N VAL A 79 7.51 -7.78 -6.11
CA VAL A 79 8.85 -8.22 -5.70
C VAL A 79 8.78 -9.16 -4.50
N PHE A 80 7.95 -8.84 -3.50
CA PHE A 80 7.73 -9.72 -2.35
C PHE A 80 7.19 -11.08 -2.80
N LEU A 81 6.19 -11.09 -3.68
CA LEU A 81 5.61 -12.32 -4.22
C LEU A 81 6.64 -13.14 -5.03
N ALA A 82 7.48 -12.49 -5.82
CA ALA A 82 8.53 -13.14 -6.61
C ALA A 82 9.68 -13.70 -5.75
N SER A 83 10.02 -13.03 -4.64
CA SER A 83 11.11 -13.43 -3.74
C SER A 83 10.90 -14.82 -3.09
N GLU A 84 9.68 -15.31 -3.11
CA GLU A 84 9.34 -16.63 -2.58
C GLU A 84 9.76 -17.78 -3.51
N TYR A 85 9.81 -17.50 -4.82
CA TYR A 85 10.26 -18.44 -5.83
C TYR A 85 11.78 -18.54 -5.85
N THR A 86 12.49 -17.45 -5.56
CA THR A 86 13.96 -17.44 -5.47
C THR A 86 14.46 -18.13 -4.20
N SER A 87 13.74 -17.98 -3.08
CA SER A 87 14.06 -18.63 -1.80
C SER A 87 13.55 -20.07 -1.68
N GLY A 88 12.71 -20.54 -2.62
CA GLY A 88 12.13 -21.88 -2.61
C GLY A 88 11.08 -22.13 -1.51
N SER A 89 10.70 -21.10 -0.74
CA SER A 89 9.80 -21.22 0.42
C SER A 89 8.34 -21.51 0.03
N ALA A 90 7.95 -21.19 -1.21
CA ALA A 90 6.64 -21.54 -1.75
C ALA A 90 6.44 -23.07 -1.78
N ARG A 91 7.48 -23.82 -2.18
CA ARG A 91 7.42 -25.29 -2.26
C ARG A 91 7.21 -25.92 -0.89
N VAL A 92 7.93 -25.43 0.12
CA VAL A 92 7.80 -25.93 1.51
C VAL A 92 6.39 -25.68 2.05
N THR A 93 5.82 -24.50 1.78
CA THR A 93 4.47 -24.13 2.24
C THR A 93 3.40 -25.02 1.61
N PHE A 94 3.48 -25.29 0.31
CA PHE A 94 2.52 -26.17 -0.38
C PHE A 94 2.67 -27.65 -0.05
N LEU A 95 3.83 -28.11 0.45
CA LEU A 95 4.01 -29.47 0.95
C LEU A 95 3.42 -29.65 2.36
N ALA A 96 3.42 -28.59 3.18
CA ALA A 96 2.94 -28.62 4.55
C ALA A 96 1.42 -28.47 4.68
N VAL A 97 0.76 -27.79 3.73
CA VAL A 97 -0.69 -27.52 3.78
C VAL A 97 -1.44 -28.42 2.78
N PRO A 98 -2.43 -29.21 3.23
CA PRO A 98 -3.12 -30.20 2.39
C PRO A 98 -3.99 -29.58 1.28
N THR A 99 -4.38 -28.31 1.40
CA THR A 99 -5.21 -27.61 0.42
C THR A 99 -4.56 -26.29 -0.01
N ARG A 100 -4.74 -25.91 -1.28
CA ARG A 100 -4.09 -24.72 -1.87
C ARG A 100 -4.78 -23.40 -1.53
N ILE A 101 -6.10 -23.40 -1.33
CA ILE A 101 -6.90 -22.17 -1.13
C ILE A 101 -6.47 -21.37 0.11
N PRO A 102 -6.27 -21.98 1.30
CA PRO A 102 -5.87 -21.24 2.49
C PRO A 102 -4.50 -20.56 2.34
N VAL A 103 -3.58 -21.18 1.58
CA VAL A 103 -2.25 -20.63 1.29
C VAL A 103 -2.35 -19.41 0.38
N LEU A 104 -3.14 -19.51 -0.68
CA LEU A 104 -3.34 -18.40 -1.61
C LEU A 104 -4.01 -17.22 -0.92
N LEU A 105 -5.08 -17.44 -0.17
CA LEU A 105 -5.77 -16.39 0.57
C LEU A 105 -4.89 -15.78 1.67
N GLY A 106 -4.17 -16.61 2.43
CA GLY A 106 -3.26 -16.13 3.47
C GLY A 106 -2.18 -15.21 2.91
N LYS A 107 -1.64 -15.56 1.74
CA LYS A 107 -0.63 -14.77 1.05
C LYS A 107 -1.18 -13.47 0.48
N GLN A 108 -2.34 -13.53 -0.17
CA GLN A 108 -3.02 -12.34 -0.66
C GLN A 108 -3.26 -11.35 0.49
N LEU A 109 -3.75 -11.81 1.64
CA LEU A 109 -3.96 -10.96 2.80
C LEU A 109 -2.66 -10.43 3.41
N ALA A 110 -1.60 -11.24 3.47
CA ALA A 110 -0.31 -10.82 4.01
C ALA A 110 0.35 -9.69 3.20
N VAL A 111 0.03 -9.57 1.91
CA VAL A 111 0.51 -8.48 1.03
C VAL A 111 -0.49 -7.33 0.94
N ALA A 112 -1.79 -7.65 0.82
CA ALA A 112 -2.85 -6.65 0.71
C ALA A 112 -2.95 -5.78 1.96
N MET A 113 -2.77 -6.36 3.16
CA MET A 113 -2.85 -5.59 4.41
C MET A 113 -1.76 -4.50 4.49
N PRO A 114 -0.45 -4.80 4.32
CA PRO A 114 0.58 -3.76 4.27
C PRO A 114 0.40 -2.76 3.12
N ALA A 115 -0.02 -3.23 1.93
CA ALA A 115 -0.29 -2.36 0.78
C ALA A 115 -1.40 -1.36 1.08
N ALA A 116 -2.52 -1.82 1.64
CA ALA A 116 -3.64 -0.96 2.03
C ALA A 116 -3.22 0.05 3.10
N VAL A 117 -2.46 -0.38 4.12
CA VAL A 117 -1.93 0.53 5.16
C VAL A 117 -1.02 1.59 4.56
N ALA A 118 -0.12 1.22 3.64
CA ALA A 118 0.76 2.17 2.99
C ALA A 118 0.01 3.15 2.08
N GLY A 119 -1.00 2.67 1.35
CA GLY A 119 -1.88 3.50 0.54
C GLY A 119 -2.64 4.52 1.36
N VAL A 120 -3.29 4.09 2.44
CA VAL A 120 -4.01 4.97 3.38
C VAL A 120 -3.07 5.97 4.04
N ALA A 121 -1.88 5.53 4.49
CA ALA A 121 -0.89 6.41 5.08
C ALA A 121 -0.36 7.45 4.08
N GLY A 122 -0.05 7.03 2.86
CA GLY A 122 0.39 7.91 1.78
C GLY A 122 -0.69 8.95 1.41
N ALA A 123 -1.95 8.52 1.33
CA ALA A 123 -3.08 9.43 1.14
C ALA A 123 -3.20 10.42 2.30
N ALA A 124 -3.14 9.97 3.55
CA ALA A 124 -3.21 10.86 4.71
C ALA A 124 -2.10 11.92 4.69
N VAL A 125 -0.87 11.54 4.34
CA VAL A 125 0.27 12.47 4.18
C VAL A 125 0.00 13.46 3.05
N ALA A 126 -0.44 12.99 1.88
CA ALA A 126 -0.73 13.84 0.74
C ALA A 126 -1.81 14.86 1.08
N PHE A 127 -2.95 14.44 1.64
CA PHE A 127 -4.07 15.34 1.98
C PHE A 127 -3.70 16.32 3.08
N GLY A 128 -3.00 15.87 4.13
CA GLY A 128 -2.49 16.76 5.18
C GLY A 128 -1.50 17.80 4.64
N GLY A 129 -0.62 17.38 3.73
CA GLY A 129 0.33 18.26 3.07
C GLY A 129 -0.33 19.29 2.15
N ASN A 130 -1.33 18.87 1.37
CA ASN A 130 -2.11 19.78 0.52
C ASN A 130 -2.89 20.80 1.36
N ALA A 131 -3.51 20.37 2.47
CA ALA A 131 -4.23 21.26 3.38
C ALA A 131 -3.32 22.33 3.98
N LEU A 132 -2.11 21.94 4.40
CA LEU A 132 -1.10 22.87 4.92
C LEU A 132 -0.55 23.81 3.83
N LEU A 133 -0.38 23.32 2.60
CA LEU A 133 0.14 24.11 1.50
C LEU A 133 -0.87 25.14 0.98
N LEU A 134 -2.16 24.80 0.97
CA LEU A 134 -3.19 25.64 0.36
C LEU A 134 -4.05 26.41 1.38
N ASP A 135 -3.83 26.21 2.69
CA ASP A 135 -4.68 26.72 3.78
C ASP A 135 -6.19 26.42 3.55
N ALA A 136 -6.48 25.36 2.80
CA ALA A 136 -7.81 24.95 2.41
C ALA A 136 -8.05 23.50 2.87
N PRO A 137 -9.04 23.24 3.74
CA PRO A 137 -9.34 21.88 4.15
C PRO A 137 -9.82 21.08 2.95
N PRO A 138 -9.40 19.81 2.83
CA PRO A 138 -9.83 18.98 1.72
C PRO A 138 -11.33 18.71 1.82
N GLU A 139 -12.01 18.72 0.67
CA GLU A 139 -13.42 18.32 0.63
C GLU A 139 -13.57 16.89 1.14
N ALA A 140 -14.45 16.68 2.11
CA ALA A 140 -14.57 15.41 2.84
C ALA A 140 -14.82 14.22 1.90
N TRP A 141 -15.56 14.41 0.82
CA TRP A 141 -15.83 13.35 -0.16
C TRP A 141 -14.60 12.98 -0.99
N VAL A 142 -13.70 13.93 -1.27
CA VAL A 142 -12.43 13.70 -1.99
C VAL A 142 -11.48 12.91 -1.10
N ALA A 143 -11.39 13.28 0.18
CA ALA A 143 -10.61 12.54 1.16
C ALA A 143 -11.13 11.11 1.33
N VAL A 144 -12.46 10.91 1.42
CA VAL A 144 -13.07 9.57 1.49
C VAL A 144 -12.80 8.75 0.22
N ARG A 145 -12.94 9.34 -0.98
CA ARG A 145 -12.63 8.64 -2.24
C ARG A 145 -11.16 8.27 -2.34
N ALA A 146 -10.25 9.13 -1.91
CA ALA A 146 -8.83 8.85 -1.93
C ALA A 146 -8.43 7.79 -0.91
N VAL A 147 -8.99 7.79 0.30
CA VAL A 147 -8.75 6.72 1.29
C VAL A 147 -9.31 5.38 0.81
N ALA A 148 -10.52 5.38 0.24
CA ALA A 148 -11.14 4.18 -0.30
C ALA A 148 -10.42 3.65 -1.55
N GLY A 149 -9.91 4.55 -2.40
CA GLY A 149 -9.20 4.21 -3.64
C GLY A 149 -7.71 3.89 -3.43
N ALA A 150 -7.04 4.51 -2.46
CA ALA A 150 -5.61 4.26 -2.19
C ALA A 150 -5.39 2.91 -1.49
N GLY A 151 -6.42 2.34 -0.86
CA GLY A 151 -6.37 1.03 -0.22
C GLY A 151 -6.64 -0.17 -1.13
N LEU A 152 -6.99 0.05 -2.41
CA LEU A 152 -7.32 -0.97 -3.43
C LEU A 152 -6.40 -0.83 -4.65
#